data_AF-A0A128A1I5-F1
#
_entry.id   AF-A0A128A1I5-F1
#
_cell.length_a   1.000
_cell.length_b   1.000
_cell.length_c   1.000
_cell.angle_alpha   90.00
_cell.angle_beta   90.00
_cell.angle_gamma   90.00
#
_symmetry.space_group_name_H-M   'P 1'
#
loop_
_entity.id
_entity.type
_entity.pdbx_description
1 polymer ?
#
loop_
_entity_poly.entity_id
_entity_poly.type
_entity_poly.pdbx_seq_one_letter_code
_entity_poly.pdbx_strand_id
1 'polypeptide(L)' 'MKYASTSRNRFNMGKQLVEKLLFLSRIDQYVDNAHKQGNKQAELSLKILKAIEQKNANMLQDFLVAEKSMN' A
#
# COMPACT_ATOMS: atom_id res chain seq x y z
N MET A 1 -2.31 -27.95 16.46
CA MET A 1 -2.68 -26.51 16.38
C MET A 1 -2.00 -25.87 15.17
N LYS A 2 -2.65 -25.77 14.00
CA LYS A 2 -2.07 -25.14 12.78
C LYS A 2 -2.91 -23.97 12.20
N TYR A 3 -4.08 -23.68 12.77
CA TYR A 3 -5.02 -22.70 12.21
C TYR A 3 -4.87 -21.26 12.75
N ALA A 4 -4.18 -21.07 13.89
CA ALA A 4 -4.03 -19.75 14.51
C ALA A 4 -3.03 -18.84 13.77
N SER A 5 -2.05 -19.41 13.04
CA SER A 5 -1.02 -18.63 12.33
C SER A 5 -1.53 -18.02 11.02
N THR A 6 -2.36 -18.75 10.25
CA THR A 6 -2.88 -18.29 8.95
C THR A 6 -3.92 -17.18 9.10
N SER A 7 -4.75 -17.24 10.14
CA SER A 7 -5.72 -16.16 10.46
C SER A 7 -5.02 -14.87 10.88
N ARG A 8 -4.00 -14.97 11.75
CA ARG A 8 -3.20 -13.83 12.20
C ARG A 8 -2.41 -13.19 11.06
N ASN A 9 -1.85 -13.99 10.15
CA ASN A 9 -1.14 -13.49 8.98
C ASN A 9 -2.08 -12.73 8.03
N ARG A 10 -3.26 -13.28 7.72
CA ARG A 10 -4.30 -12.58 6.94
C ARG A 10 -4.73 -11.27 7.57
N PHE A 11 -4.95 -11.27 8.89
CA PHE A 11 -5.29 -10.05 9.62
C PHE A 11 -4.19 -8.99 9.52
N ASN A 12 -2.92 -9.38 9.73
CA ASN A 12 -1.79 -8.47 9.64
C ASN A 12 -1.60 -7.92 8.21
N MET A 13 -1.75 -8.76 7.19
CA MET A 13 -1.67 -8.34 5.78
C MET A 13 -2.83 -7.42 5.41
N GLY A 14 -4.05 -7.70 5.87
CA GLY A 14 -5.20 -6.82 5.70
C GLY A 14 -4.97 -5.45 6.35
N LYS A 15 -4.40 -5.41 7.55
CA LYS A 15 -4.02 -4.15 8.22
C LYS A 15 -2.99 -3.36 7.41
N GLN A 16 -1.94 -4.03 6.93
CA GLN A 16 -0.92 -3.39 6.08
C GLN A 16 -1.52 -2.85 4.77
N LEU A 17 -2.45 -3.57 4.15
CA LEU A 17 -3.13 -3.11 2.95
C LEU A 17 -3.94 -1.84 3.23
N VAL A 18 -4.68 -1.78 4.34
CA VAL A 18 -5.44 -0.58 4.74
C VAL A 18 -4.52 0.63 4.96
N GLU A 19 -3.39 0.45 5.64
CA GLU A 19 -2.41 1.52 5.86
C GLU A 19 -1.83 2.04 4.54
N LYS A 20 -1.53 1.14 3.59
CA LYS A 20 -1.04 1.51 2.26
C LYS A 20 -2.08 2.26 1.44
N LEU A 21 -3.33 1.80 1.44
CA LEU A 21 -4.42 2.48 0.73
C LEU A 21 -4.68 3.87 1.32
N LEU A 22 -4.58 4.03 2.65
CA LEU A 22 -4.70 5.34 3.30
C LEU A 22 -3.56 6.27 2.86
N PHE A 23 -2.32 5.78 2.80
CA PHE A 23 -1.20 6.55 2.30
C PHE A 23 -1.40 6.96 0.82
N LEU A 24 -1.78 6.02 -0.04
CA LEU A 24 -2.05 6.27 -1.46
C LEU A 24 -3.18 7.29 -1.68
N SER A 25 -4.18 7.34 -0.79
CA SER A 25 -5.26 8.34 -0.86
C SER A 25 -4.78 9.78 -0.59
N ARG A 26 -3.60 9.95 0.03
CA ARG A 26 -3.06 11.26 0.44
C ARG A 26 -1.84 11.69 -0.36
N ILE A 27 -1.13 10.76 -1.00
CA ILE A 27 0.16 11.06 -1.62
C ILE A 27 0.06 12.08 -2.76
N ASP A 28 -1.05 12.12 -3.48
CA ASP A 28 -1.27 13.12 -4.54
C ASP A 28 -1.28 14.55 -3.97
N GLN A 29 -1.83 14.76 -2.77
CA GLN A 29 -1.75 16.05 -2.09
C GLN A 29 -0.29 16.43 -1.73
N TYR A 30 0.54 15.45 -1.36
CA TYR A 30 1.96 15.70 -1.09
C TYR A 30 2.73 16.03 -2.35
N VAL A 31 2.43 15.36 -3.47
CA VAL A 31 3.00 15.67 -4.80
C VAL A 31 2.64 17.09 -5.21
N ASP A 32 1.36 17.47 -5.09
CA ASP A 32 0.89 18.82 -5.42
C ASP A 32 1.53 19.89 -4.54
N ASN A 33 1.71 19.61 -3.24
CA ASN A 33 2.38 20.53 -2.33
C ASN A 33 3.87 20.71 -2.70
N ALA A 34 4.58 19.62 -3.02
CA ALA A 34 5.96 19.67 -3.49
C ALA A 34 6.08 20.47 -4.80
N HIS A 35 5.14 20.27 -5.72
CA HIS A 35 5.06 21.01 -6.97
C HIS A 35 4.86 22.51 -6.73
N LYS A 36 3.88 22.90 -5.90
CA LYS A 36 3.60 24.31 -5.55
C LYS A 36 4.78 24.99 -4.88
N GLN A 37 5.61 24.25 -4.14
CA GLN A 37 6.82 24.76 -3.50
C GLN A 37 8.04 24.81 -4.45
N GLY A 38 7.90 24.37 -5.70
CA GLY A 38 9.00 24.28 -6.65
C GLY A 38 10.03 23.18 -6.33
N ASN A 39 9.72 22.27 -5.40
CA ASN A 39 10.63 21.22 -4.97
C ASN A 39 10.52 19.99 -5.89
N LYS A 40 11.20 20.06 -7.04
CA LYS A 40 11.19 19.01 -8.07
C LYS A 40 11.71 17.65 -7.58
N GLN A 41 12.68 17.64 -6.67
CA GLN A 41 13.23 16.39 -6.12
C GLN A 41 12.20 15.68 -5.23
N ALA A 42 11.51 16.42 -4.37
CA ALA A 42 10.44 15.86 -3.55
C ALA A 42 9.28 15.38 -4.41
N GLU A 43 8.87 16.17 -5.42
CA GLU A 43 7.82 15.78 -6.37
C GLU A 43 8.14 14.44 -7.06
N LEU A 44 9.36 14.30 -7.58
CA LEU A 44 9.82 13.06 -8.23
C LEU A 44 9.85 11.88 -7.24
N SER A 45 10.39 12.10 -6.04
CA SER A 45 10.50 11.06 -5.01
C SER A 45 9.12 10.55 -4.57
N LEU A 46 8.15 11.46 -4.40
CA LEU A 46 6.77 11.11 -4.05
C LEU A 46 6.06 10.37 -5.19
N LYS A 47 6.27 10.75 -6.45
CA LYS A 47 5.74 10.02 -7.62
C LYS A 47 6.29 8.59 -7.71
N ILE A 48 7.59 8.41 -7.46
CA ILE A 48 8.21 7.08 -7.42
C ILE A 48 7.62 6.26 -6.26
N LEU A 49 7.50 6.86 -5.08
CA LEU A 49 6.94 6.21 -3.90
C LEU A 49 5.48 5.79 -4.12
N LYS A 50 4.67 6.63 -4.79
CA LYS A 50 3.30 6.29 -5.20
C LYS A 50 3.27 5.00 -6.02
N ALA A 51 4.11 4.92 -7.05
CA ALA A 51 4.13 3.77 -7.96
C ALA A 51 4.54 2.47 -7.23
N ILE A 52 5.54 2.54 -6.36
CA ILE A 52 6.01 1.41 -5.55
C ILE A 52 4.90 0.95 -4.60
N GLU A 53 4.29 1.88 -3.86
CA GLU A 53 3.25 1.56 -2.88
C GLU A 53 1.98 1.03 -3.54
N GLN A 54 1.62 1.52 -4.73
CA GLN A 54 0.51 0.97 -5.52
C GLN A 54 0.78 -0.48 -5.93
N LYS A 55 2.00 -0.77 -6.40
CA LYS A 55 2.40 -2.15 -6.73
C LYS A 55 2.33 -3.05 -5.50
N ASN A 56 2.81 -2.56 -4.35
CA ASN A 56 2.78 -3.30 -3.08
C ASN A 56 1.34 -3.57 -2.61
N ALA A 57 0.45 -2.59 -2.72
CA ALA A 57 -0.97 -2.75 -2.39
C ALA A 57 -1.65 -3.80 -3.27
N ASN A 58 -1.40 -3.76 -4.59
CA ASN A 58 -1.94 -4.74 -5.52
C ASN A 58 -1.45 -6.17 -5.19
N MET A 59 -0.15 -6.35 -4.93
CA MET A 59 0.40 -7.67 -4.56
C MET A 59 -0.22 -8.22 -3.26
N LEU A 60 -0.42 -7.36 -2.25
CA LEU A 60 -1.07 -7.76 -0.99
C LEU A 60 -2.54 -8.13 -1.21
N GLN A 61 -3.25 -7.36 -2.05
CA GLN A 61 -4.63 -7.66 -2.40
C GLN A 61 -4.73 -9.00 -3.14
N ASP A 62 -3.89 -9.24 -4.14
CA ASP A 62 -3.84 -10.49 -4.90
C ASP A 62 -3.56 -11.69 -3.98
N PHE A 63 -2.60 -11.54 -3.06
CA PHE A 63 -2.28 -12.57 -2.08
C PHE A 63 -3.47 -12.89 -1.16
N LEU A 64 -4.14 -11.86 -0.63
CA LEU A 64 -5.32 -12.04 0.23
C LEU A 64 -6.50 -12.70 -0.51
N VAL A 65 -6.70 -12.36 -1.79
CA VAL A 65 -7.73 -12.98 -2.64
C VAL A 65 -7.37 -14.44 -2.94
N ALA A 66 -6.11 -14.73 -3.25
CA ALA A 66 -5.63 -16.09 -3.48
C ALA A 66 -5.81 -16.96 -2.23
N GLU A 67 -5.43 -16.48 -1.04
CA GLU A 67 -5.64 -17.23 0.21
C GLU A 67 -7.13 -17.46 0.54
N LYS A 68 -8.02 -16.54 0.15
CA LYS A 68 -9.47 -16.74 0.29
C LYS A 68 -9.97 -17.84 -0.65
N SER A 69 -9.40 -17.95 -1.85
CA SER A 69 -9.81 -18.92 -2.88
C SER A 69 -9.28 -20.34 -2.64
N MET A 70 -8.32 -20.50 -1.71
CA MET A 70 -7.74 -21.79 -1.32
C MET A 70 -8.37 -22.40 -0.05
N ASN A 71 -9.32 -21.70 0.58
CA ASN A 71 -10.15 -22.21 1.69
C ASN A 71 -11.59 -22.45 1.21
#